data_AF-A0A950H3Z3-F1
#
_entry.id   AF-A0A950H3Z3-F1
#
_cell.length_a   1.000
_cell.length_b   1.000
_cell.length_c   1.000
_cell.angle_alpha   90.00
_cell.angle_beta   90.00
_cell.angle_gamma   90.00
#
_symmetry.space_group_name_H-M   'P 1'
#
loop_
_entity.id
_entity.type
_entity.pdbx_description
1 polymer ?
#
loop_
_entity_poly.entity_id
_entity_poly.type
_entity_poly.pdbx_seq_one_letter_code
_entity_poly.pdbx_strand_id
1 'polypeptide(L)'
;ALYHQDAPATYGGVCEALAGNLCRCTGYKPIIDAALTTCVGQPADRFELQAAARSEAIAALADGRDLFVGDENAFFAAPASEAALAELTARFPDAILLGGATDVGLWITKQLRDPKRIIWLGRVAGLDVIRSEPDLVRFGATATLKQSTEHLAALHPDLGPLMARFGSRQVRESGTIGGNIANGSPIGDLAPALIALGARVELRKGGAARVVPLEDFFIAYGKQDRAPGEYVSALLAPRLGEAHAYRAVKISKRFDEDISAVMGAVRLTLDGDRIAEARLAFGGMAATPKRASRAEKALLGARLSDRASWQAALDALAEDFTPLTDMRATAAYRSKVAANLVAKALMEIAGAAAPTRIGEYLAAQ
;
A
#
# COMPACT_ATOMS: atom_id res chain seq x y z
N ALA A 1 -5.57 -3.60 22.53
CA ALA A 1 -5.63 -4.09 21.13
C ALA A 1 -5.00 -5.47 21.02
N LEU A 2 -3.68 -5.63 21.16
CA LEU A 2 -3.04 -6.96 21.11
C LEU A 2 -3.58 -7.93 22.17
N TYR A 3 -3.79 -7.45 23.41
CA TYR A 3 -4.40 -8.22 24.49
C TYR A 3 -5.79 -8.78 24.16
N HIS A 4 -6.58 -8.07 23.36
CA HIS A 4 -7.95 -8.45 22.96
C HIS A 4 -7.98 -9.22 21.64
N GLN A 5 -6.96 -10.01 21.36
CA GLN A 5 -6.96 -10.93 20.23
C GLN A 5 -7.23 -12.35 20.73
N ASP A 6 -7.91 -13.17 19.92
CA ASP A 6 -8.31 -14.54 20.28
C ASP A 6 -7.14 -15.54 20.38
N ALA A 7 -5.90 -15.07 20.37
CA ALA A 7 -4.69 -15.89 20.42
C ALA A 7 -3.64 -15.27 21.35
N PRO A 8 -2.88 -16.10 22.09
CA PRO A 8 -1.73 -15.63 22.87
C PRO A 8 -0.74 -14.87 21.98
N ALA A 9 -0.17 -13.79 22.53
CA ALA A 9 0.79 -12.99 21.79
C ALA A 9 2.10 -13.78 21.54
N THR A 10 2.55 -13.81 20.30
CA THR A 10 3.89 -14.30 19.94
C THR A 10 4.89 -13.16 19.97
N TYR A 11 6.19 -13.46 20.07
CA TYR A 11 7.24 -12.43 19.99
C TYR A 11 7.12 -11.58 18.72
N GLY A 12 6.91 -12.23 17.56
CA GLY A 12 6.69 -11.55 16.30
C GLY A 12 5.44 -10.66 16.30
N GLY A 13 4.32 -11.15 16.86
CA GLY A 13 3.09 -10.38 16.98
C GLY A 13 3.22 -9.15 17.90
N VAL A 14 3.97 -9.28 19.00
CA VAL A 14 4.30 -8.14 19.88
C VAL A 14 5.15 -7.11 19.14
N CYS A 15 6.20 -7.55 18.44
CA CYS A 15 7.06 -6.66 17.67
C CYS A 15 6.28 -5.92 16.57
N GLU A 16 5.41 -6.61 15.82
CA GLU A 16 4.56 -5.97 14.80
C GLU A 16 3.60 -4.96 15.43
N ALA A 17 2.98 -5.30 16.56
CA ALA A 17 2.05 -4.41 17.26
C ALA A 17 2.74 -3.16 17.83
N LEU A 18 4.02 -3.26 18.21
CA LEU A 18 4.83 -2.17 18.77
C LEU A 18 5.65 -1.43 17.71
N ALA A 19 5.63 -1.83 16.44
CA ALA A 19 6.44 -1.25 15.38
C ALA A 19 6.23 0.28 15.20
N GLY A 20 5.04 0.78 15.57
CA GLY A 20 4.71 2.22 15.58
C GLY A 20 4.98 2.96 16.88
N ASN A 21 5.68 2.33 17.84
CA ASN A 21 5.94 2.88 19.16
C ASN A 21 7.44 3.07 19.37
N LEU A 22 7.87 4.32 19.49
CA LEU A 22 9.28 4.63 19.72
C LEU A 22 9.59 4.79 21.21
N CYS A 23 10.48 3.96 21.74
CA CYS A 23 11.02 4.10 23.08
C CYS A 23 12.54 4.25 23.00
N ARG A 24 13.08 5.38 23.46
CA ARG A 24 14.51 5.67 23.37
C ARG A 24 15.33 5.13 24.56
N CYS A 25 14.67 4.79 25.66
CA CYS A 25 15.34 4.51 26.94
C CYS A 25 15.58 3.02 27.22
N THR A 26 14.62 2.15 26.89
CA THR A 26 14.57 0.79 27.44
C THR A 26 15.26 -0.27 26.58
N GLY A 27 15.60 0.04 25.33
CA GLY A 27 16.05 -0.96 24.37
C GLY A 27 14.97 -2.02 24.02
N TYR A 28 13.69 -1.72 24.27
CA TYR A 28 12.49 -2.53 23.99
C TYR A 28 12.33 -3.86 24.74
N LYS A 29 13.41 -4.56 25.08
CA LYS A 29 13.33 -5.89 25.74
C LYS A 29 12.35 -5.96 26.92
N PRO A 30 12.42 -5.10 27.95
CA PRO A 30 11.50 -5.20 29.09
C PRO A 30 10.03 -4.91 28.72
N ILE A 31 9.77 -4.12 27.67
CA ILE A 31 8.41 -3.84 27.17
C ILE A 31 7.86 -5.09 26.47
N ILE A 32 8.68 -5.73 25.64
CA ILE A 32 8.30 -6.96 24.94
C ILE A 32 8.06 -8.08 25.94
N ASP A 33 8.97 -8.27 26.90
CA ASP A 33 8.83 -9.29 27.94
C ASP A 33 7.53 -9.08 28.74
N ALA A 34 7.20 -7.83 29.10
CA ALA A 34 5.94 -7.50 29.77
C ALA A 34 4.70 -7.78 28.91
N ALA A 35 4.76 -7.49 27.60
CA ALA A 35 3.66 -7.81 26.70
C ALA A 35 3.45 -9.32 26.56
N LEU A 36 4.54 -10.10 26.47
CA LEU A 36 4.47 -11.56 26.39
C LEU A 36 3.94 -12.21 27.66
N THR A 37 4.20 -11.62 28.83
CA THR A 37 3.67 -12.15 30.10
C THR A 37 2.22 -11.75 30.36
N THR A 38 1.77 -10.62 29.83
CA THR A 38 0.42 -10.09 30.07
C THR A 38 -0.58 -10.46 28.98
N CYS A 39 -0.14 -10.60 27.73
CA CYS A 39 -1.00 -10.95 26.60
C CYS A 39 -1.13 -12.48 26.43
N VAL A 40 -1.52 -13.13 27.53
CA VAL A 40 -1.74 -14.57 27.61
C VAL A 40 -3.19 -14.82 28.05
N GLY A 41 -3.94 -15.60 27.26
CA GLY A 41 -5.32 -15.95 27.57
C GLY A 41 -6.36 -14.90 27.18
N GLN A 42 -7.58 -15.07 27.71
CA GLN A 42 -8.74 -14.23 27.41
C GLN A 42 -8.67 -12.89 28.18
N PRO A 43 -9.05 -11.77 27.54
CA PRO A 43 -9.15 -10.48 28.23
C PRO A 43 -10.07 -10.55 29.44
N ALA A 44 -9.59 -10.07 30.59
CA ALA A 44 -10.38 -9.99 31.82
C ALA A 44 -10.34 -8.57 32.39
N ASP A 45 -10.60 -7.58 31.54
CA ASP A 45 -10.57 -6.17 31.90
C ASP A 45 -11.92 -5.46 31.70
N ARG A 46 -11.97 -4.18 32.10
CA ARG A 46 -13.19 -3.36 31.98
C ARG A 46 -13.68 -3.16 30.55
N PHE A 47 -12.80 -3.32 29.55
CA PHE A 47 -13.17 -3.14 28.15
C PHE A 47 -13.91 -4.37 27.66
N GLU A 48 -13.45 -5.57 28.02
CA GLU A 48 -14.12 -6.83 27.70
C GLU A 48 -15.49 -6.92 28.36
N LEU A 49 -15.57 -6.60 29.66
CA LEU A 49 -16.81 -6.62 30.44
C LEU A 49 -17.94 -5.76 29.85
N GLN A 50 -17.58 -4.74 29.07
CA GLN A 50 -18.52 -3.79 28.46
C GLN A 50 -18.54 -3.88 26.92
N ALA A 51 -17.92 -4.90 26.33
CA ALA A 51 -17.71 -4.98 24.89
C ALA A 51 -19.05 -4.99 24.10
N ALA A 52 -20.02 -5.80 24.54
CA ALA A 52 -21.33 -5.89 23.89
C ALA A 52 -22.10 -4.56 23.93
N ALA A 53 -22.26 -3.99 25.13
CA ALA A 53 -22.96 -2.71 25.31
C ALA A 53 -22.28 -1.55 24.55
N ARG A 54 -20.95 -1.52 24.54
CA ARG A 54 -20.18 -0.53 23.77
C ARG A 54 -20.38 -0.69 22.27
N SER A 55 -20.38 -1.92 21.78
CA SER A 55 -20.59 -2.23 20.36
C SER A 55 -21.99 -1.80 19.92
N GLU A 56 -23.00 -2.09 20.74
CA GLU A 56 -24.39 -1.64 20.51
C GLU A 56 -24.48 -0.11 20.49
N ALA A 57 -23.86 0.57 21.47
CA ALA A 57 -23.86 2.03 21.53
C ALA A 57 -23.17 2.66 20.31
N ILE A 58 -22.05 2.10 19.84
CA ILE A 58 -21.37 2.58 18.63
C ILE A 58 -22.23 2.32 17.39
N ALA A 59 -22.85 1.14 17.28
CA ALA A 59 -23.74 0.82 16.16
C ALA A 59 -24.95 1.78 16.09
N ALA A 60 -25.50 2.17 17.24
CA ALA A 60 -26.60 3.12 17.32
C ALA A 60 -26.21 4.55 16.85
N LEU A 61 -24.92 4.91 16.85
CA LEU A 61 -24.44 6.18 16.30
C LEU A 61 -24.36 6.18 14.75
N ALA A 62 -24.43 5.00 14.11
CA ALA A 62 -24.42 4.86 12.66
C ALA A 62 -25.83 5.06 12.07
N ASP A 63 -26.33 6.29 12.14
CA ASP A 63 -27.69 6.66 11.73
C ASP A 63 -27.91 6.77 10.20
N GLY A 64 -26.88 6.51 9.38
CA GLY A 64 -26.97 6.54 7.92
C GLY A 64 -27.25 7.93 7.32
N ARG A 65 -27.13 9.01 8.10
CA ARG A 65 -27.41 10.38 7.62
C ARG A 65 -26.17 11.07 7.06
N ASP A 66 -26.37 11.94 6.09
CA ASP A 66 -25.32 12.88 5.65
C ASP A 66 -25.05 13.89 6.77
N LEU A 67 -23.77 14.23 6.96
CA LEU A 67 -23.37 15.34 7.83
C LEU A 67 -22.81 16.48 6.98
N PHE A 68 -23.21 17.70 7.29
CA PHE A 68 -22.64 18.92 6.71
C PHE A 68 -22.54 19.98 7.80
N VAL A 69 -21.33 20.40 8.11
CA VAL A 69 -21.04 21.39 9.15
C VAL A 69 -20.29 22.56 8.52
N GLY A 70 -20.88 23.75 8.57
CA GLY A 70 -20.33 24.97 7.96
C GLY A 70 -21.21 25.51 6.84
N ASP A 71 -20.58 26.20 5.88
CA ASP A 71 -21.23 26.82 4.72
C ASP A 71 -20.49 26.48 3.41
N GLU A 72 -20.90 27.04 2.28
CA GLU A 72 -20.26 26.76 0.98
C GLU A 72 -18.79 27.21 0.88
N ASN A 73 -18.35 28.14 1.73
CA ASN A 73 -16.99 28.65 1.72
C ASN A 73 -16.06 27.82 2.62
N ALA A 74 -16.57 27.33 3.75
CA ALA A 74 -15.84 26.45 4.64
C ALA A 74 -16.75 25.40 5.28
N PHE A 75 -16.48 24.12 5.03
CA PHE A 75 -17.27 23.03 5.58
C PHE A 75 -16.48 21.74 5.83
N PHE A 76 -17.04 20.94 6.73
CA PHE A 76 -16.79 19.51 6.83
C PHE A 76 -18.08 18.76 6.45
N ALA A 77 -18.02 17.97 5.39
CA ALA A 77 -19.11 17.11 4.95
C ALA A 77 -18.71 15.65 5.12
N ALA A 78 -19.67 14.80 5.49
CA ALA A 78 -19.48 13.36 5.55
C ALA A 78 -20.74 12.68 4.98
N PRO A 79 -20.79 12.47 3.66
CA PRO A 79 -21.92 11.82 3.01
C PRO A 79 -22.03 10.35 3.44
N ALA A 80 -23.24 9.87 3.61
CA ALA A 80 -23.55 8.49 3.99
C ALA A 80 -23.73 7.56 2.79
N SER A 81 -23.84 8.10 1.56
CA SER A 81 -24.06 7.33 0.34
C SER A 81 -23.18 7.81 -0.82
N GLU A 82 -22.93 6.93 -1.80
CA GLU A 82 -22.20 7.31 -3.02
C GLU A 82 -22.95 8.37 -3.83
N ALA A 83 -24.28 8.39 -3.77
CA ALA A 83 -25.09 9.42 -4.45
C ALA A 83 -24.84 10.81 -3.85
N ALA A 84 -24.86 10.92 -2.51
CA ALA A 84 -24.55 12.17 -1.82
C ALA A 84 -23.10 12.60 -2.01
N LEU A 85 -22.15 11.65 -2.03
CA LEU A 85 -20.76 11.92 -2.39
C LEU A 85 -20.66 12.51 -3.80
N ALA A 86 -21.29 11.88 -4.78
CA ALA A 86 -21.24 12.32 -6.17
C ALA A 86 -21.84 13.73 -6.38
N GLU A 87 -22.91 14.07 -5.64
CA GLU A 87 -23.45 15.44 -5.64
C GLU A 87 -22.45 16.44 -5.06
N LEU A 88 -21.86 16.13 -3.90
CA LEU A 88 -20.89 17.01 -3.25
C LEU A 88 -19.63 17.22 -4.09
N THR A 89 -19.09 16.17 -4.73
CA THR A 89 -17.90 16.31 -5.59
C THR A 89 -18.21 17.05 -6.88
N ALA A 90 -19.44 16.94 -7.41
CA ALA A 90 -19.86 17.73 -8.57
C ALA A 90 -20.01 19.22 -8.21
N ARG A 91 -20.57 19.54 -7.05
CA ARG A 91 -20.77 20.91 -6.57
C ARG A 91 -19.48 21.59 -6.09
N PHE A 92 -18.61 20.84 -5.42
CA PHE A 92 -17.35 21.32 -4.85
C PHE A 92 -16.17 20.50 -5.37
N PRO A 93 -15.81 20.63 -6.67
CA PRO A 93 -14.80 19.80 -7.30
C PRO A 93 -13.37 20.04 -6.79
N ASP A 94 -13.16 21.13 -6.04
CA ASP A 94 -11.93 21.54 -5.37
C ASP A 94 -11.85 21.06 -3.90
N ALA A 95 -12.93 20.49 -3.35
CA ALA A 95 -12.94 20.00 -1.98
C ALA A 95 -11.93 18.86 -1.78
N ILE A 96 -11.28 18.84 -0.63
CA ILE A 96 -10.35 17.78 -0.26
C ILE A 96 -11.14 16.56 0.17
N LEU A 97 -10.95 15.48 -0.59
CA LEU A 97 -11.49 14.17 -0.24
C LEU A 97 -10.59 13.54 0.83
N LEU A 98 -11.19 13.22 1.98
CA LEU A 98 -10.48 12.74 3.16
C LEU A 98 -10.88 11.29 3.45
N GLY A 99 -9.90 10.39 3.36
CA GLY A 99 -10.02 9.03 3.92
C GLY A 99 -9.55 9.00 5.38
N GLY A 100 -8.49 8.23 5.65
CA GLY A 100 -7.90 8.06 7.00
C GLY A 100 -7.07 9.23 7.54
N ALA A 101 -6.98 10.35 6.82
CA ALA A 101 -6.21 11.55 7.20
C ALA A 101 -4.70 11.37 7.45
N THR A 102 -4.10 10.22 7.14
CA THR A 102 -2.67 9.91 7.42
C THR A 102 -1.68 10.77 6.62
N ASP A 103 -2.07 11.29 5.46
CA ASP A 103 -1.30 12.25 4.66
C ASP A 103 -1.81 13.68 4.86
N VAL A 104 -3.11 13.91 4.70
CA VAL A 104 -3.74 15.24 4.82
C VAL A 104 -3.51 15.86 6.20
N GLY A 105 -3.48 15.06 7.27
CA GLY A 105 -3.18 15.54 8.62
C GLY A 105 -1.80 16.21 8.71
N LEU A 106 -0.83 15.79 7.91
CA LEU A 106 0.49 16.42 7.84
C LEU A 106 0.46 17.76 7.10
N TRP A 107 -0.46 17.94 6.15
CA TRP A 107 -0.65 19.23 5.47
C TRP A 107 -1.08 20.31 6.48
N ILE A 108 -1.93 19.93 7.43
CA ILE A 108 -2.39 20.85 8.49
C ILE A 108 -1.30 21.01 9.55
N THR A 109 -0.85 19.91 10.15
CA THR A 109 0.01 19.96 11.35
C THR A 109 1.46 20.32 11.08
N LYS A 110 1.96 20.09 9.86
CA LYS A 110 3.37 20.35 9.49
C LYS A 110 3.52 21.39 8.40
N GLN A 111 2.58 21.45 7.45
CA GLN A 111 2.63 22.45 6.38
C GLN A 111 1.73 23.66 6.66
N LEU A 112 1.02 23.68 7.79
CA LEU A 112 0.15 24.78 8.23
C LEU A 112 -0.90 25.18 7.18
N ARG A 113 -1.32 24.22 6.35
CA ARG A 113 -2.42 24.43 5.39
C ARG A 113 -3.74 24.46 6.14
N ASP A 114 -4.67 25.26 5.63
CA ASP A 114 -6.00 25.46 6.20
C ASP A 114 -7.06 25.05 5.16
N PRO A 115 -7.28 23.72 4.97
CA PRO A 115 -8.21 23.21 3.99
C PRO A 115 -9.65 23.59 4.37
N LYS A 116 -10.26 24.47 3.56
CA LYS A 116 -11.59 25.02 3.86
C LYS A 116 -12.74 24.07 3.59
N ARG A 117 -12.62 23.22 2.57
CA ARG A 117 -13.68 22.31 2.14
C ARG A 117 -13.18 20.88 2.24
N ILE A 118 -13.75 20.11 3.16
CA ILE A 118 -13.40 18.70 3.38
C ILE A 118 -14.64 17.84 3.17
N ILE A 119 -14.51 16.79 2.36
CA ILE A 119 -15.49 15.72 2.24
C ILE A 119 -14.85 14.46 2.80
N TRP A 120 -15.26 14.04 3.99
CA TRP A 120 -14.79 12.81 4.63
C TRP A 120 -15.59 11.60 4.15
N LEU A 121 -14.86 10.62 3.62
CA LEU A 121 -15.44 9.47 2.92
C LEU A 121 -15.86 8.34 3.87
N GLY A 122 -15.49 8.41 5.16
CA GLY A 122 -15.66 7.29 6.10
C GLY A 122 -17.10 6.92 6.45
N ARG A 123 -18.10 7.74 6.07
CA ARG A 123 -19.53 7.42 6.23
C ARG A 123 -20.17 6.80 4.99
N VAL A 124 -19.49 6.83 3.84
CA VAL A 124 -20.07 6.39 2.56
C VAL A 124 -20.26 4.88 2.58
N ALA A 125 -21.51 4.44 2.72
CA ALA A 125 -21.85 3.03 2.82
C ALA A 125 -21.37 2.27 1.57
N GLY A 126 -20.63 1.18 1.79
CA GLY A 126 -20.17 0.29 0.73
C GLY A 126 -18.84 0.68 0.07
N LEU A 127 -18.32 1.89 0.31
CA LEU A 127 -17.06 2.35 -0.30
C LEU A 127 -15.81 1.69 0.31
N ASP A 128 -15.98 0.94 1.41
CA ASP A 128 -14.96 0.17 2.11
C ASP A 128 -14.99 -1.33 1.77
N VAL A 129 -15.98 -1.77 0.98
CA VAL A 129 -16.19 -3.19 0.69
C VAL A 129 -15.06 -3.74 -0.18
N ILE A 130 -14.44 -4.83 0.29
CA ILE A 130 -13.50 -5.63 -0.49
C ILE A 130 -14.25 -6.84 -1.05
N ARG A 131 -14.14 -7.09 -2.36
CA ARG A 131 -14.75 -8.25 -3.03
C ARG A 131 -13.66 -9.10 -3.68
N SER A 132 -13.58 -10.35 -3.25
CA SER A 132 -12.75 -11.36 -3.88
C SER A 132 -13.53 -12.01 -5.02
N GLU A 133 -13.10 -11.76 -6.25
CA GLU A 133 -13.68 -12.35 -7.47
C GLU A 133 -12.72 -13.44 -8.01
N PRO A 134 -13.15 -14.28 -8.97
CA PRO A 134 -12.32 -15.36 -9.52
C PRO A 134 -11.05 -14.86 -10.24
N ASP A 135 -11.12 -13.71 -10.90
CA ASP A 135 -10.06 -13.13 -11.74
C ASP A 135 -9.36 -11.93 -11.11
N LEU A 136 -10.00 -11.25 -10.15
CA LEU A 136 -9.44 -10.09 -9.47
C LEU A 136 -9.92 -9.97 -8.01
N VAL A 137 -9.30 -9.05 -7.28
CA VAL A 137 -9.83 -8.53 -6.02
C VAL A 137 -10.13 -7.06 -6.22
N ARG A 138 -11.37 -6.66 -5.90
CA ARG A 138 -11.81 -5.27 -5.86
C ARG A 138 -11.67 -4.75 -4.44
N PHE A 139 -10.90 -3.69 -4.24
CA PHE A 139 -10.77 -2.99 -2.97
C PHE A 139 -11.52 -1.67 -3.04
N GLY A 140 -12.56 -1.50 -2.21
CA GLY A 140 -13.22 -0.20 -2.04
C GLY A 140 -12.24 0.89 -1.63
N ALA A 141 -12.44 2.12 -2.10
CA ALA A 141 -11.53 3.22 -1.86
C ALA A 141 -11.30 3.54 -0.37
N THR A 142 -12.29 3.34 0.49
CA THR A 142 -12.17 3.58 1.93
C THR A 142 -11.82 2.34 2.74
N ALA A 143 -11.60 1.19 2.07
CA ALA A 143 -11.07 0.01 2.74
C ALA A 143 -9.72 0.37 3.37
N THR A 144 -9.58 0.08 4.66
CA THR A 144 -8.34 0.38 5.36
C THR A 144 -7.22 -0.50 4.83
N LEU A 145 -5.99 -0.03 4.95
CA LEU A 145 -4.81 -0.82 4.58
C LEU A 145 -4.75 -2.10 5.41
N LYS A 146 -5.21 -2.07 6.68
CA LYS A 146 -5.33 -3.26 7.52
C LYS A 146 -6.36 -4.25 7.00
N GLN A 147 -7.58 -3.80 6.67
CA GLN A 147 -8.61 -4.67 6.07
C GLN A 147 -8.12 -5.30 4.77
N SER A 148 -7.30 -4.56 4.01
CA SER A 148 -6.78 -5.00 2.72
C SER A 148 -5.61 -5.97 2.81
N THR A 149 -4.91 -6.06 3.94
CA THR A 149 -3.67 -6.85 4.08
C THR A 149 -3.85 -8.32 3.71
N GLU A 150 -4.88 -8.99 4.21
CA GLU A 150 -5.09 -10.42 3.97
C GLU A 150 -5.45 -10.70 2.50
N HIS A 151 -6.29 -9.83 1.92
CA HIS A 151 -6.65 -9.91 0.51
C HIS A 151 -5.46 -9.65 -0.41
N LEU A 152 -4.58 -8.70 -0.05
CA LEU A 152 -3.32 -8.45 -0.78
C LEU A 152 -2.36 -9.65 -0.64
N ALA A 153 -2.21 -10.20 0.56
CA ALA A 153 -1.38 -11.39 0.78
C ALA A 153 -1.88 -12.61 0.00
N ALA A 154 -3.19 -12.73 -0.20
CA ALA A 154 -3.80 -13.78 -1.02
C ALA A 154 -3.58 -13.60 -2.53
N LEU A 155 -3.23 -12.39 -3.01
CA LEU A 155 -2.83 -12.18 -4.41
C LEU A 155 -1.43 -12.71 -4.68
N HIS A 156 -0.51 -12.50 -3.73
CA HIS A 156 0.83 -13.09 -3.77
C HIS A 156 1.51 -13.05 -2.37
N PRO A 157 2.25 -14.09 -1.96
CA PRO A 157 2.90 -14.17 -0.64
C PRO A 157 3.77 -12.97 -0.25
N ASP A 158 4.45 -12.34 -1.22
CA ASP A 158 5.30 -11.15 -0.96
C ASP A 158 4.52 -9.90 -0.51
N LEU A 159 3.22 -9.82 -0.80
CA LEU A 159 2.43 -8.64 -0.44
C LEU A 159 2.10 -8.60 1.06
N GLY A 160 2.00 -9.75 1.73
CA GLY A 160 1.79 -9.80 3.19
C GLY A 160 2.93 -9.13 3.97
N PRO A 161 4.19 -9.58 3.81
CA PRO A 161 5.36 -8.95 4.42
C PRO A 161 5.56 -7.49 3.98
N LEU A 162 5.24 -7.14 2.74
CA LEU A 162 5.26 -5.74 2.29
C LEU A 162 4.29 -4.89 3.13
N MET A 163 3.05 -5.37 3.31
CA MET A 163 2.04 -4.69 4.11
C MET A 163 2.38 -4.64 5.60
N ALA A 164 3.01 -5.67 6.17
CA ALA A 164 3.49 -5.65 7.55
C ALA A 164 4.47 -4.48 7.80
N ARG A 165 5.26 -4.13 6.77
CA ARG A 165 6.22 -3.01 6.77
C ARG A 165 5.65 -1.70 6.25
N PHE A 166 4.36 -1.65 5.92
CA PHE A 166 3.68 -0.45 5.44
C PHE A 166 3.24 0.38 6.63
N GLY A 167 3.97 1.47 6.92
CA GLY A 167 3.73 2.27 8.12
C GLY A 167 3.75 1.43 9.40
N SER A 168 3.03 1.89 10.41
CA SER A 168 2.75 1.12 11.62
C SER A 168 1.35 0.51 11.55
N ARG A 169 1.04 -0.41 12.47
CA ARG A 169 -0.32 -0.95 12.60
C ARG A 169 -1.34 0.19 12.74
N GLN A 170 -1.07 1.19 13.58
CA GLN A 170 -1.91 2.36 13.81
C GLN A 170 -2.21 3.12 12.51
N VAL A 171 -1.20 3.32 11.66
CA VAL A 171 -1.37 3.95 10.36
C VAL A 171 -2.20 3.06 9.43
N ARG A 172 -2.02 1.74 9.46
CA ARG A 172 -2.79 0.80 8.62
C ARG A 172 -4.26 0.69 9.02
N GLU A 173 -4.59 0.83 10.30
CA GLU A 173 -5.99 0.83 10.78
C GLU A 173 -6.78 2.06 10.29
N SER A 174 -6.10 3.18 9.97
CA SER A 174 -6.75 4.41 9.51
C SER A 174 -6.57 4.67 8.01
N GLY A 175 -5.34 4.54 7.52
CA GLY A 175 -4.99 4.78 6.12
C GLY A 175 -5.78 3.86 5.19
N THR A 176 -6.17 4.37 4.03
CA THR A 176 -7.06 3.67 3.09
C THR A 176 -6.35 3.35 1.79
N ILE A 177 -6.78 2.30 1.08
CA ILE A 177 -6.26 1.95 -0.25
C ILE A 177 -6.45 3.10 -1.22
N GLY A 178 -7.67 3.64 -1.31
CA GLY A 178 -8.00 4.75 -2.20
C GLY A 178 -7.20 6.00 -1.84
N GLY A 179 -7.05 6.31 -0.55
CA GLY A 179 -6.20 7.42 -0.09
C GLY A 179 -4.73 7.25 -0.48
N ASN A 180 -4.18 6.05 -0.36
CA ASN A 180 -2.80 5.78 -0.76
C ASN A 180 -2.58 5.99 -2.27
N ILE A 181 -3.48 5.43 -3.10
CA ILE A 181 -3.41 5.56 -4.55
C ILE A 181 -3.67 7.00 -4.98
N ALA A 182 -4.70 7.66 -4.46
CA ALA A 182 -5.04 9.04 -4.81
C ALA A 182 -3.98 10.06 -4.38
N ASN A 183 -3.21 9.78 -3.32
CA ASN A 183 -2.08 10.63 -2.91
C ASN A 183 -0.94 10.60 -3.95
N GLY A 184 -0.74 9.46 -4.62
CA GLY A 184 0.21 9.33 -5.73
C GLY A 184 1.66 9.66 -5.38
N SER A 185 2.08 9.29 -4.17
CA SER A 185 3.45 9.52 -3.71
C SER A 185 4.47 8.73 -4.54
N PRO A 186 5.58 9.34 -5.02
CA PRO A 186 6.61 8.64 -5.79
C PRO A 186 7.33 7.55 -5.01
N ILE A 187 7.28 7.62 -3.68
CA ILE A 187 7.92 6.69 -2.73
C ILE A 187 6.89 5.76 -2.08
N GLY A 188 5.67 5.70 -2.62
CA GLY A 188 4.65 4.78 -2.15
C GLY A 188 5.04 3.32 -2.40
N ASP A 189 4.71 2.45 -1.45
CA ASP A 189 5.04 1.02 -1.54
C ASP A 189 4.04 0.25 -2.38
N LEU A 190 2.75 0.58 -2.25
CA LEU A 190 1.69 -0.26 -2.82
C LEU A 190 1.50 -0.04 -4.32
N ALA A 191 1.62 1.20 -4.80
CA ALA A 191 1.49 1.53 -6.21
C ALA A 191 2.43 0.71 -7.12
N PRO A 192 3.76 0.68 -6.94
CA PRO A 192 4.65 -0.14 -7.77
C PRO A 192 4.35 -1.64 -7.68
N ALA A 193 4.01 -2.18 -6.50
CA ALA A 193 3.58 -3.58 -6.35
C ALA A 193 2.38 -3.90 -7.27
N LEU A 194 1.35 -3.07 -7.19
CA LEU A 194 0.11 -3.26 -7.93
C LEU A 194 0.26 -2.99 -9.43
N ILE A 195 1.12 -2.04 -9.83
CA ILE A 195 1.45 -1.80 -11.25
C ILE A 195 2.09 -3.06 -11.87
N ALA A 196 3.02 -3.71 -11.16
CA ALA A 196 3.65 -4.94 -11.64
C ALA A 196 2.62 -6.09 -11.77
N LEU A 197 1.62 -6.15 -10.88
CA LEU A 197 0.49 -7.08 -11.02
C LEU A 197 -0.44 -6.74 -12.20
N GLY A 198 -0.43 -5.50 -12.70
CA GLY A 198 -1.36 -5.04 -13.73
C GLY A 198 -2.70 -4.56 -13.16
N ALA A 199 -2.68 -4.00 -11.94
CA ALA A 199 -3.85 -3.42 -11.33
C ALA A 199 -4.40 -2.21 -12.13
N ARG A 200 -5.68 -1.94 -11.92
CA ARG A 200 -6.40 -0.81 -12.50
C ARG A 200 -7.05 -0.01 -11.39
N VAL A 201 -7.29 1.28 -11.62
CA VAL A 201 -8.05 2.14 -10.71
C VAL A 201 -9.39 2.49 -11.34
N GLU A 202 -10.45 2.35 -10.56
CA GLU A 202 -11.78 2.80 -10.93
C GLU A 202 -12.02 4.20 -10.38
N LEU A 203 -12.46 5.09 -11.27
CA LEU A 203 -12.79 6.47 -11.00
C LEU A 203 -14.27 6.69 -11.27
N ARG A 204 -14.93 7.48 -10.43
CA ARG A 204 -16.34 7.83 -10.56
C ARG A 204 -16.54 9.34 -10.58
N LYS A 205 -17.48 9.80 -11.42
CA LYS A 205 -17.92 11.18 -11.51
C LYS A 205 -19.42 11.21 -11.78
N GLY A 206 -20.21 11.66 -10.81
CA GLY A 206 -21.67 11.53 -10.92
C GLY A 206 -22.08 10.06 -11.05
N GLY A 207 -22.95 9.76 -12.01
CA GLY A 207 -23.35 8.39 -12.37
C GLY A 207 -22.36 7.65 -13.28
N ALA A 208 -21.34 8.33 -13.81
CA ALA A 208 -20.37 7.73 -14.73
C ALA A 208 -19.18 7.10 -13.99
N ALA A 209 -18.66 6.00 -14.53
CA ALA A 209 -17.46 5.35 -14.06
C ALA A 209 -16.49 5.09 -15.22
N ARG A 210 -15.20 5.19 -14.95
CA ARG A 210 -14.14 4.78 -15.88
C ARG A 210 -13.07 3.99 -15.13
N VAL A 211 -12.35 3.15 -15.87
CA VAL A 211 -11.27 2.34 -15.34
C VAL A 211 -10.02 2.64 -16.16
N VAL A 212 -8.90 2.93 -15.49
CA VAL A 212 -7.60 3.15 -16.13
C VAL A 212 -6.54 2.22 -15.56
N PRO A 213 -5.53 1.82 -16.34
CA PRO A 213 -4.34 1.15 -15.80
C PRO A 213 -3.73 1.98 -14.66
N LEU A 214 -3.28 1.32 -13.60
CA LEU A 214 -2.78 2.03 -12.43
C LEU A 214 -1.53 2.85 -12.76
N GLU A 215 -0.68 2.37 -13.68
CA GLU A 215 0.49 3.11 -14.16
C GLU A 215 0.12 4.43 -14.86
N ASP A 216 -1.00 4.47 -15.57
CA ASP A 216 -1.44 5.64 -16.34
C ASP A 216 -2.14 6.68 -15.45
N PHE A 217 -2.57 6.27 -14.25
CA PHE A 217 -3.15 7.19 -13.26
C PHE A 217 -2.14 8.22 -12.74
N PHE A 218 -0.84 7.92 -12.76
CA PHE A 218 0.20 8.82 -12.24
C PHE A 218 0.88 9.63 -13.36
N ILE A 219 0.38 10.83 -13.63
CA ILE A 219 0.86 11.67 -14.73
C ILE A 219 2.19 12.36 -14.39
N ALA A 220 2.27 12.98 -13.21
CA ALA A 220 3.42 13.74 -12.77
C ALA A 220 3.50 13.78 -11.23
N TYR A 221 4.59 14.32 -10.67
CA TYR A 221 4.71 14.50 -9.23
C TYR A 221 3.52 15.31 -8.67
N GLY A 222 2.73 14.67 -7.79
CA GLY A 222 1.54 15.28 -7.19
C GLY A 222 0.37 15.51 -8.16
N LYS A 223 0.40 14.92 -9.36
CA LYS A 223 -0.66 15.04 -10.38
C LYS A 223 -1.09 13.66 -10.87
N GLN A 224 -2.37 13.36 -10.67
CA GLN A 224 -3.00 12.12 -11.13
C GLN A 224 -3.99 12.40 -12.26
N ASP A 225 -4.33 11.38 -13.05
CA ASP A 225 -5.43 11.40 -14.02
C ASP A 225 -6.77 11.34 -13.28
N ARG A 226 -7.12 12.45 -12.63
CA ARG A 226 -8.40 12.63 -11.93
C ARG A 226 -9.03 13.96 -12.35
N ALA A 227 -10.18 13.89 -13.00
CA ALA A 227 -10.91 15.07 -13.42
C ALA A 227 -11.52 15.82 -12.22
N PRO A 228 -11.81 17.13 -12.34
CA PRO A 228 -12.57 17.85 -11.32
C PRO A 228 -13.91 17.16 -11.02
N GLY A 229 -14.19 16.94 -9.73
CA GLY A 229 -15.37 16.23 -9.23
C GLY A 229 -15.34 14.69 -9.36
N GLU A 230 -14.23 14.14 -9.86
CA GLU A 230 -13.99 12.70 -9.93
C GLU A 230 -13.28 12.22 -8.66
N TYR A 231 -13.60 11.00 -8.22
CA TYR A 231 -12.99 10.35 -7.07
C TYR A 231 -12.61 8.90 -7.38
N VAL A 232 -11.60 8.37 -6.67
CA VAL A 232 -11.29 6.93 -6.70
C VAL A 232 -12.38 6.20 -5.95
N SER A 233 -13.07 5.28 -6.64
CA SER A 233 -14.10 4.43 -6.02
C SER A 233 -13.53 3.08 -5.61
N ALA A 234 -12.56 2.55 -6.37
CA ALA A 234 -11.91 1.30 -6.05
C ALA A 234 -10.58 1.09 -6.76
N LEU A 235 -9.82 0.15 -6.23
CA LEU A 235 -8.68 -0.46 -6.88
C LEU A 235 -9.05 -1.89 -7.31
N LEU A 236 -8.67 -2.27 -8.53
CA LEU A 236 -8.92 -3.59 -9.12
C LEU A 236 -7.57 -4.30 -9.30
N ALA A 237 -7.25 -5.27 -8.45
CA ALA A 237 -5.99 -6.00 -8.55
C ALA A 237 -6.22 -7.40 -9.13
N PRO A 238 -5.65 -7.74 -10.30
CA PRO A 238 -5.84 -9.05 -10.91
C PRO A 238 -5.15 -10.15 -10.10
N ARG A 239 -5.70 -11.36 -10.16
CA ARG A 239 -5.02 -12.56 -9.69
C ARG A 239 -4.00 -13.02 -10.72
N LEU A 240 -2.89 -13.54 -10.23
CA LEU A 240 -1.87 -14.14 -11.09
C LEU A 240 -2.28 -15.57 -11.44
N GLY A 241 -2.27 -15.89 -12.75
CA GLY A 241 -2.34 -17.27 -13.21
C GLY A 241 -1.01 -18.02 -12.99
N GLU A 242 -1.03 -19.35 -13.09
CA GLU A 242 0.12 -20.23 -12.78
C GLU A 242 1.40 -19.93 -13.58
N ALA A 243 1.27 -19.41 -14.79
CA ALA A 243 2.41 -19.04 -15.65
C ALA A 243 3.13 -17.76 -15.20
N HIS A 244 2.60 -17.05 -14.21
CA HIS A 244 3.17 -15.80 -13.72
C HIS A 244 4.03 -16.03 -12.48
N ALA A 245 5.23 -15.49 -12.52
CA ALA A 245 6.08 -15.36 -11.34
C ALA A 245 6.09 -13.90 -10.89
N TYR A 246 6.02 -13.66 -9.57
CA TYR A 246 6.01 -12.31 -9.02
C TYR A 246 6.93 -12.19 -7.81
N ARG A 247 7.60 -11.06 -7.68
CA ARG A 247 8.38 -10.69 -6.48
C ARG A 247 8.22 -9.22 -6.17
N ALA A 248 8.14 -8.86 -4.90
CA ALA A 248 8.10 -7.46 -4.46
C ALA A 248 8.99 -7.25 -3.24
N VAL A 249 9.83 -6.20 -3.28
CA VAL A 249 10.83 -5.94 -2.25
C VAL A 249 10.90 -4.45 -1.94
N LYS A 250 10.84 -4.15 -0.65
CA LYS A 250 11.02 -2.81 -0.08
C LYS A 250 12.39 -2.67 0.58
N ILE A 251 13.14 -1.64 0.19
CA ILE A 251 14.41 -1.24 0.79
C ILE A 251 14.28 0.14 1.44
N SER A 252 14.64 0.21 2.72
CA SER A 252 14.59 1.40 3.59
C SER A 252 15.75 1.35 4.59
N LYS A 253 16.00 2.44 5.34
CA LYS A 253 17.10 2.48 6.32
C LYS A 253 16.78 1.67 7.57
N ARG A 254 15.54 1.73 8.02
CA ARG A 254 14.98 0.91 9.10
C ARG A 254 13.98 -0.08 8.50
N PHE A 255 13.94 -1.30 9.05
CA PHE A 255 13.11 -2.36 8.48
C PHE A 255 11.61 -2.04 8.58
N ASP A 256 11.16 -1.66 9.77
CA ASP A 256 9.77 -1.29 10.07
C ASP A 256 9.56 0.22 10.11
N GLU A 257 8.34 0.64 9.76
CA GLU A 257 7.87 2.02 9.88
C GLU A 257 8.85 3.03 9.23
N ASP A 258 9.31 2.75 8.01
CA ASP A 258 10.21 3.64 7.28
C ASP A 258 9.73 3.84 5.84
N ILE A 259 10.11 4.99 5.28
CA ILE A 259 9.84 5.35 3.90
C ILE A 259 10.85 4.65 3.00
N SER A 260 10.37 4.08 1.90
CA SER A 260 11.21 3.39 0.94
C SER A 260 12.24 4.32 0.29
N ALA A 261 13.50 3.87 0.28
CA ALA A 261 14.50 4.37 -0.64
C ALA A 261 14.24 3.81 -2.04
N VAL A 262 13.97 2.50 -2.13
CA VAL A 262 13.54 1.84 -3.36
C VAL A 262 12.50 0.78 -3.00
N MET A 263 11.36 0.82 -3.68
CA MET A 263 10.44 -0.31 -3.76
C MET A 263 10.51 -0.84 -5.18
N GLY A 264 10.81 -2.13 -5.36
CA GLY A 264 10.81 -2.79 -6.67
C GLY A 264 9.84 -3.97 -6.70
N ALA A 265 9.08 -4.09 -7.77
CA ALA A 265 8.21 -5.22 -8.05
C ALA A 265 8.43 -5.76 -9.46
N VAL A 266 8.49 -7.08 -9.58
CA VAL A 266 8.79 -7.82 -10.82
C VAL A 266 7.68 -8.84 -11.03
N ARG A 267 7.04 -8.82 -12.20
CA ARG A 267 6.15 -9.88 -12.69
C ARG A 267 6.68 -10.41 -14.01
N LEU A 268 6.87 -11.71 -14.12
CA LEU A 268 7.28 -12.37 -15.35
C LEU A 268 6.19 -13.33 -15.80
N THR A 269 6.05 -13.50 -17.11
CA THR A 269 5.38 -14.66 -17.70
C THR A 269 6.45 -15.54 -18.32
N LEU A 270 6.47 -16.82 -17.98
CA LEU A 270 7.49 -17.76 -18.44
C LEU A 270 6.92 -18.66 -19.54
N ASP A 271 7.70 -18.85 -20.60
CA ASP A 271 7.51 -19.90 -21.61
C ASP A 271 8.70 -20.87 -21.49
N GLY A 272 8.52 -21.89 -20.66
CA GLY A 272 9.60 -22.75 -20.19
C GLY A 272 10.68 -21.95 -19.46
N ASP A 273 11.91 -21.98 -19.96
CA ASP A 273 13.06 -21.24 -19.43
C ASP A 273 13.15 -19.80 -19.94
N ARG A 274 12.29 -19.38 -20.87
CA ARG A 274 12.35 -18.04 -21.47
C ARG A 274 11.34 -17.09 -20.85
N ILE A 275 11.74 -15.83 -20.71
CA ILE A 275 10.84 -14.76 -20.28
C ILE A 275 10.01 -14.30 -21.49
N ALA A 276 8.72 -14.62 -21.49
CA ALA A 276 7.78 -14.24 -22.55
C ALA A 276 7.25 -12.81 -22.35
N GLU A 277 7.05 -12.40 -21.09
CA GLU A 277 6.66 -11.04 -20.72
C GLU A 277 7.33 -10.62 -19.41
N ALA A 278 7.62 -9.33 -19.28
CA ALA A 278 8.13 -8.73 -18.05
C ALA A 278 7.40 -7.43 -17.71
N ARG A 279 7.05 -7.27 -16.44
CA ARG A 279 6.63 -5.99 -15.84
C ARG A 279 7.53 -5.70 -14.64
N LEU A 280 8.25 -4.59 -14.70
CA LEU A 280 9.17 -4.14 -13.66
C LEU A 280 8.74 -2.75 -13.20
N ALA A 281 8.24 -2.60 -11.98
CA ALA A 281 7.71 -1.34 -11.47
C ALA A 281 8.45 -0.89 -10.21
N PHE A 282 8.68 0.42 -10.10
CA PHE A 282 9.49 0.99 -9.05
C PHE A 282 8.86 2.22 -8.38
N GLY A 283 9.03 2.30 -7.06
CA GLY A 283 8.87 3.49 -6.25
C GLY A 283 10.23 4.01 -5.79
N GLY A 284 10.36 5.34 -5.65
CA GLY A 284 11.59 6.02 -5.24
C GLY A 284 12.63 6.18 -6.35
N MET A 285 12.29 5.85 -7.60
CA MET A 285 13.19 5.92 -8.76
C MET A 285 12.87 7.06 -9.73
N ALA A 286 11.68 7.65 -9.63
CA ALA A 286 11.21 8.75 -10.48
C ALA A 286 10.24 9.66 -9.73
N ALA A 287 9.72 10.68 -10.43
CA ALA A 287 8.72 11.62 -9.93
C ALA A 287 7.34 10.99 -9.66
N THR A 288 7.10 9.79 -10.18
CA THR A 288 5.90 8.96 -9.99
C THR A 288 6.30 7.48 -9.89
N PRO A 289 5.44 6.62 -9.31
CA PRO A 289 5.59 5.17 -9.49
C PRO A 289 5.55 4.84 -10.99
N LYS A 290 6.56 4.13 -11.50
CA LYS A 290 6.72 3.94 -12.95
C LYS A 290 7.33 2.58 -13.28
N ARG A 291 6.99 2.05 -14.46
CA ARG A 291 7.60 0.88 -15.08
C ARG A 291 8.96 1.16 -15.73
N ALA A 292 9.82 0.15 -15.75
CA ALA A 292 11.13 0.16 -16.39
C ALA A 292 11.05 -0.44 -17.81
N SER A 293 10.44 0.31 -18.72
CA SER A 293 10.09 -0.18 -20.07
C SER A 293 11.28 -0.65 -20.92
N ARG A 294 12.48 -0.07 -20.73
CA ARG A 294 13.68 -0.50 -21.48
C ARG A 294 14.21 -1.81 -20.92
N ALA A 295 14.29 -1.92 -19.59
CA ALA A 295 14.66 -3.16 -18.93
C ALA A 295 13.67 -4.30 -19.20
N GLU A 296 12.36 -4.02 -19.20
CA GLU A 296 11.32 -4.99 -19.57
C GLU A 296 11.53 -5.54 -20.98
N LYS A 297 11.79 -4.68 -21.97
CA LYS A 297 12.05 -5.10 -23.36
C LYS A 297 13.32 -5.95 -23.46
N ALA A 298 14.36 -5.60 -22.73
CA ALA A 298 15.63 -6.32 -22.72
C ALA A 298 15.53 -7.70 -22.06
N LEU A 299 14.53 -7.95 -21.21
CA LEU A 299 14.27 -9.28 -20.64
C LEU A 299 13.53 -10.22 -21.59
N LEU A 300 12.86 -9.72 -22.63
CA LEU A 300 12.10 -10.57 -23.53
C LEU A 300 13.00 -11.59 -24.24
N GLY A 301 12.66 -12.87 -24.11
CA GLY A 301 13.43 -13.98 -24.66
C GLY A 301 14.70 -14.36 -23.87
N ALA A 302 15.08 -13.60 -22.83
CA ALA A 302 16.16 -13.94 -21.93
C ALA A 302 15.87 -15.27 -21.21
N ARG A 303 16.93 -16.01 -20.88
CA ARG A 303 16.83 -17.32 -20.23
C ARG A 303 16.90 -17.14 -18.72
N LEU A 304 15.92 -17.64 -18.01
CA LEU A 304 15.86 -17.57 -16.55
C LEU A 304 16.98 -18.40 -15.89
N SER A 305 17.43 -19.49 -16.51
CA SER A 305 18.56 -20.28 -16.01
C SER A 305 19.93 -19.62 -16.23
N ASP A 306 20.06 -18.69 -17.17
CA ASP A 306 21.32 -18.04 -17.54
C ASP A 306 21.38 -16.60 -17.04
N ARG A 307 22.12 -16.40 -15.94
CA ARG A 307 22.33 -15.07 -15.33
C ARG A 307 22.95 -14.06 -16.29
N ALA A 308 23.80 -14.50 -17.22
CA ALA A 308 24.43 -13.60 -18.17
C ALA A 308 23.40 -12.99 -19.14
N SER A 309 22.31 -13.72 -19.42
CA SER A 309 21.23 -13.27 -20.31
C SER A 309 20.42 -12.10 -19.74
N TRP A 310 20.53 -11.81 -18.45
CA TRP A 310 19.81 -10.70 -17.80
C TRP A 310 20.57 -9.38 -17.83
N GLN A 311 21.87 -9.41 -18.11
CA GLN A 311 22.77 -8.27 -17.91
C GLN A 311 22.31 -7.02 -18.68
N ALA A 312 21.89 -7.20 -19.94
CA ALA A 312 21.37 -6.11 -20.76
C ALA A 312 20.15 -5.41 -20.12
N ALA A 313 19.27 -6.15 -19.45
CA ALA A 313 18.13 -5.57 -18.75
C ALA A 313 18.52 -4.83 -17.47
N LEU A 314 19.51 -5.34 -16.74
CA LEU A 314 20.03 -4.68 -15.54
C LEU A 314 20.71 -3.35 -15.88
N ASP A 315 21.43 -3.29 -17.00
CA ASP A 315 22.08 -2.07 -17.47
C ASP A 315 21.06 -1.05 -18.00
N ALA A 316 20.02 -1.52 -18.71
CA ALA A 316 18.96 -0.67 -19.26
C ALA A 316 18.17 0.10 -18.19
N LEU A 317 18.18 -0.33 -16.92
CA LEU A 317 17.55 0.41 -15.82
C LEU A 317 18.13 1.83 -15.64
N ALA A 318 19.39 2.04 -15.99
CA ALA A 318 20.03 3.36 -15.94
C ALA A 318 19.42 4.35 -16.96
N GLU A 319 18.76 3.85 -18.01
CA GLU A 319 18.08 4.65 -19.02
C GLU A 319 16.58 4.82 -18.71
N ASP A 320 16.00 3.99 -17.85
CA ASP A 320 14.60 4.09 -17.43
C ASP A 320 14.37 5.15 -16.34
N PHE A 321 15.41 5.43 -15.54
CA PHE A 321 15.32 6.24 -14.32
C PHE A 321 16.48 7.23 -14.13
N THR A 322 16.16 8.36 -13.50
CA THR A 322 17.15 9.34 -13.02
C THR A 322 16.78 9.72 -11.58
N PRO A 323 17.10 8.85 -10.59
CA PRO A 323 16.65 9.04 -9.22
C PRO A 323 17.31 10.25 -8.54
N LEU A 324 16.63 10.82 -7.56
CA LEU A 324 17.16 11.90 -6.74
C LEU A 324 18.11 11.39 -5.66
N THR A 325 19.01 12.27 -5.22
CA THR A 325 19.74 12.13 -3.95
C THR A 325 18.99 12.88 -2.86
N ASP A 326 18.66 12.21 -1.76
CA ASP A 326 18.06 12.83 -0.57
C ASP A 326 18.53 12.15 0.73
N MET A 327 17.92 12.52 1.86
CA MET A 327 18.26 11.94 3.16
C MET A 327 17.96 10.45 3.30
N ARG A 328 17.15 9.84 2.43
CA ARG A 328 16.90 8.39 2.45
C ARG A 328 18.02 7.65 1.75
N ALA A 329 18.43 8.11 0.57
CA ALA A 329 19.51 7.50 -0.19
C ALA A 329 20.02 8.42 -1.30
N THR A 330 21.28 8.19 -1.71
CA THR A 330 21.86 8.80 -2.91
C THR A 330 21.28 8.19 -4.19
N ALA A 331 21.29 8.95 -5.28
CA ALA A 331 20.91 8.48 -6.60
C ALA A 331 21.68 7.22 -7.01
N ALA A 332 23.00 7.21 -6.80
CA ALA A 332 23.85 6.05 -7.09
C ALA A 332 23.45 4.80 -6.30
N TYR A 333 23.11 4.95 -5.01
CA TYR A 333 22.61 3.84 -4.20
C TYR A 333 21.27 3.33 -4.72
N ARG A 334 20.33 4.23 -5.02
CA ARG A 334 19.01 3.87 -5.56
C ARG A 334 19.13 3.08 -6.87
N SER A 335 19.92 3.57 -7.82
CA SER A 335 20.17 2.87 -9.10
C SER A 335 20.79 1.50 -8.90
N LYS A 336 21.82 1.38 -8.04
CA LYS A 336 22.45 0.08 -7.76
C LYS A 336 21.48 -0.90 -7.11
N VAL A 337 20.68 -0.43 -6.15
CA VAL A 337 19.66 -1.24 -5.48
C VAL A 337 18.59 -1.69 -6.46
N ALA A 338 18.08 -0.82 -7.34
CA ALA A 338 17.07 -1.19 -8.32
C ALA A 338 17.53 -2.35 -9.22
N ALA A 339 18.75 -2.28 -9.76
CA ALA A 339 19.34 -3.38 -10.54
C ALA A 339 19.49 -4.66 -9.70
N ASN A 340 19.98 -4.54 -8.46
CA ASN A 340 20.12 -5.69 -7.57
C ASN A 340 18.76 -6.32 -7.20
N LEU A 341 17.68 -5.53 -7.08
CA LEU A 341 16.34 -6.06 -6.81
C LEU A 341 15.79 -6.86 -7.99
N VAL A 342 16.02 -6.42 -9.23
CA VAL A 342 15.65 -7.19 -10.44
C VAL A 342 16.46 -8.49 -10.50
N ALA A 343 17.79 -8.40 -10.32
CA ALA A 343 18.64 -9.59 -10.30
C ALA A 343 18.23 -10.58 -9.20
N LYS A 344 17.94 -10.08 -7.99
CA LYS A 344 17.44 -10.88 -6.86
C LYS A 344 16.12 -11.56 -7.21
N ALA A 345 15.16 -10.82 -7.77
CA ALA A 345 13.86 -11.37 -8.18
C ALA A 345 14.03 -12.49 -9.22
N LEU A 346 14.85 -12.27 -10.24
CA LEU A 346 15.17 -13.28 -11.25
C LEU A 346 15.80 -14.53 -10.65
N MET A 347 16.74 -14.37 -9.69
CA MET A 347 17.32 -15.50 -8.95
C MET A 347 16.28 -16.27 -8.12
N GLU A 348 15.41 -15.57 -7.39
CA GLU A 348 14.35 -16.22 -6.59
C GLU A 348 13.31 -16.93 -7.47
N ILE A 349 13.04 -16.41 -8.67
CA ILE A 349 12.11 -17.01 -9.62
C ILE A 349 12.77 -18.23 -10.31
N ALA A 350 14.07 -18.17 -10.57
CA ALA A 350 14.87 -19.29 -11.08
C ALA A 350 15.08 -20.43 -10.08
N GLY A 351 14.63 -20.29 -8.82
CA GLY A 351 14.79 -21.30 -7.78
C GLY A 351 16.18 -21.34 -7.13
N ALA A 352 16.80 -20.16 -6.90
CA ALA A 352 18.09 -20.09 -6.21
C ALA A 352 18.09 -20.88 -4.88
N ALA A 353 19.13 -21.70 -4.69
CA ALA A 353 19.24 -22.61 -3.54
C ALA A 353 19.63 -21.91 -2.21
N ALA A 354 20.21 -20.70 -2.27
CA ALA A 354 20.61 -19.95 -1.09
C ALA A 354 19.50 -18.98 -0.65
N PRO A 355 19.29 -18.80 0.67
CA PRO A 355 18.32 -17.81 1.17
C PRO A 355 18.73 -16.42 0.68
N THR A 356 17.77 -15.70 0.12
CA THR A 356 18.02 -14.34 -0.42
C THR A 356 17.37 -13.25 0.43
N ARG A 357 16.67 -13.64 1.50
CA ARG A 357 16.04 -12.72 2.45
C ARG A 357 16.68 -12.89 3.83
N ILE A 358 16.90 -11.79 4.53
CA ILE A 358 17.53 -11.80 5.86
C ILE A 358 16.73 -12.67 6.85
N GLY A 359 15.40 -12.63 6.80
CA GLY A 359 14.56 -13.46 7.66
C GLY A 359 14.76 -14.97 7.42
N GLU A 360 14.84 -15.38 6.14
CA GLU A 360 15.12 -16.78 5.78
C GLU A 360 16.53 -17.19 6.19
N TYR A 361 17.51 -16.31 5.98
CA TYR A 361 18.89 -16.55 6.40
C TYR A 361 19.00 -16.76 7.91
N LEU A 362 18.36 -15.89 8.71
CA LEU A 362 18.35 -16.00 10.17
C LEU A 362 17.58 -17.24 10.66
N ALA A 363 16.53 -17.65 9.96
CA ALA A 363 15.77 -18.85 10.30
C ALA A 363 16.48 -20.16 9.89
N ALA A 364 17.41 -20.09 8.94
CA ALA A 364 18.20 -21.22 8.47
C ALA A 364 19.50 -21.45 9.28
N GLN A 365 19.84 -20.55 10.20
CA GLN A 365 20.95 -20.70 11.15
C GLN A 365 20.51 -21.38 12.43
#